data_AF-A0A1E4SW48-F1
#
_entry.id   AF-A0A1E4SW48-F1
#
_cell.length_a   1.000
_cell.length_b   1.000
_cell.length_c   1.000
_cell.angle_alpha   90.00
_cell.angle_beta   90.00
_cell.angle_gamma   90.00
#
_symmetry.space_group_name_H-M   'P 1'
#
loop_
_entity.id
_entity.type
_entity.pdbx_description
1 polymer ?
#
loop_
_entity_poly.entity_id
_entity_poly.type
_entity_poly.pdbx_seq_one_letter_code
_entity_poly.pdbx_strand_id
1 'polypeptide(L)'
;MLEYTSKQDAEFTIINEKYTFIKIELPASVKSHVIQNIESGNLNVSDLVATLDENAELQRYSKFNLLTSLLNLSDELTSNKDLFLKDLSIYINDHISSFSREEIETILYQYSSLDQPHLLNLAIANLNSMLAPNDVSLYVSYGLRLELFRFYIAEKDFQSAYHLLNSNAEHNLIPPASYIASYLSLLDTVANSLESSQKNKTMIFNAYSAPLSRVLRAHGGDYITPEMVSIVLRWMNSKEIVWFINYLKLCQAENFFTGFNSLMIDLYCVRLVEEYDLGAESNASPSEFGFESAGKLTSFINHLATSEFEPIDDSTIKTIINSYCKFGSSVAVRLWLGKLSEKLSAEDISTFTESLKSCQSQSPGNFPGFGKQALQSTIAYIEGLK
;
A
#
# COMPACT_ATOMS: atom_id res chain seq x y z
N MET A 1 -11.39 44.40 -27.59
CA MET A 1 -11.55 44.98 -26.25
C MET A 1 -12.18 43.88 -25.42
N LEU A 2 -11.35 43.08 -24.74
CA LEU A 2 -11.81 41.98 -23.89
C LEU A 2 -11.71 42.49 -22.45
N GLU A 3 -12.85 42.88 -21.90
CA GLU A 3 -13.01 43.13 -20.47
C GLU A 3 -12.98 41.77 -19.76
N TYR A 4 -12.08 41.61 -18.78
CA TYR A 4 -12.15 40.52 -17.83
C TYR A 4 -12.02 41.04 -16.40
N THR A 5 -12.73 40.31 -15.56
CA THR A 5 -13.52 40.72 -14.40
C THR A 5 -12.70 40.93 -13.14
N SER A 6 -13.27 41.73 -12.23
CA SER A 6 -12.75 41.96 -10.89
C SER A 6 -12.68 40.66 -10.07
N LYS A 7 -11.93 40.69 -8.97
CA LYS A 7 -11.71 39.66 -7.93
C LYS A 7 -12.93 38.80 -7.50
N GLN A 8 -14.15 39.12 -7.91
CA GLN A 8 -15.39 38.47 -7.48
C GLN A 8 -15.99 37.44 -8.46
N ASP A 9 -15.51 37.33 -9.72
CA ASP A 9 -16.16 36.47 -10.73
C ASP A 9 -15.32 35.27 -11.20
N ALA A 10 -14.30 34.85 -10.44
CA ALA A 10 -13.61 33.59 -10.70
C ALA A 10 -14.44 32.41 -10.18
N GLU A 11 -15.54 32.09 -10.87
CA GLU A 11 -16.26 30.84 -10.64
C GLU A 11 -15.44 29.67 -11.21
N PHE A 12 -14.86 28.89 -10.30
CA PHE A 12 -14.17 27.63 -10.63
C PHE A 12 -15.20 26.61 -11.13
N THR A 13 -15.22 26.35 -12.43
CA THR A 13 -15.98 25.22 -12.97
C THR A 13 -15.06 24.00 -13.05
N ILE A 14 -15.32 23.00 -12.19
CA ILE A 14 -14.69 21.68 -12.31
C ILE A 14 -15.41 20.94 -13.44
N ILE A 15 -14.78 20.84 -14.61
CA ILE A 15 -15.23 19.94 -15.69
C ILE A 15 -14.13 18.91 -15.91
N ASN A 16 -14.42 17.63 -15.64
CA ASN A 16 -13.58 16.48 -15.99
C ASN A 16 -12.13 16.54 -15.47
N GLU A 17 -11.94 16.64 -14.16
CA GLU A 17 -10.62 16.44 -13.51
C GLU A 17 -9.47 17.35 -14.02
N LYS A 18 -9.77 18.45 -14.70
CA LYS A 18 -8.78 19.43 -15.16
C LYS A 18 -8.98 20.77 -14.46
N TYR A 19 -7.96 21.21 -13.73
CA TYR A 19 -7.87 22.58 -13.25
C TYR A 19 -7.63 23.49 -14.46
N THR A 20 -8.59 24.36 -14.76
CA THR A 20 -8.38 25.40 -15.78
C THR A 20 -7.72 26.60 -15.10
N PHE A 21 -6.39 26.61 -15.09
CA PHE A 21 -5.61 27.79 -14.73
C PHE A 21 -5.53 28.74 -15.94
N ILE A 22 -5.78 30.03 -15.74
CA ILE A 22 -5.47 31.03 -16.77
C ILE A 22 -3.95 31.20 -16.77
N LYS A 23 -3.28 30.53 -17.71
CA LYS A 23 -1.85 30.73 -17.95
C LYS A 23 -1.60 32.18 -18.34
N ILE A 24 -0.98 32.92 -17.44
CA ILE A 24 -0.48 34.26 -17.75
C ILE A 24 0.89 34.09 -18.36
N GLU A 25 1.05 34.54 -19.60
CA GLU A 25 2.35 34.57 -20.26
C GLU A 25 2.99 35.94 -20.02
N LEU A 26 4.24 35.93 -19.57
CA LEU A 26 5.02 37.16 -19.50
C LEU A 26 5.18 37.75 -20.91
N PRO A 27 5.14 39.09 -21.06
CA PRO A 27 5.46 39.74 -22.33
C PRO A 27 6.78 39.22 -22.91
N ALA A 28 6.85 39.01 -24.22
CA ALA A 28 8.00 38.35 -24.86
C ALA A 28 9.36 39.01 -24.57
N SER A 29 9.38 40.34 -24.45
CA SER A 29 10.56 41.13 -24.07
C SER A 29 11.02 40.82 -22.65
N VAL A 30 10.10 40.82 -21.68
CA VAL A 30 10.36 40.47 -20.28
C VAL A 30 10.80 39.01 -20.18
N LYS A 31 10.06 38.10 -20.80
CA LYS A 31 10.33 36.67 -20.80
C LYS A 31 11.76 36.35 -21.29
N SER A 32 12.16 36.92 -22.42
CA SER A 32 13.50 36.69 -22.99
C SER A 32 14.60 37.19 -22.05
N HIS A 33 14.38 38.33 -21.40
CA HIS A 33 15.32 38.89 -20.43
C HIS A 33 15.43 38.02 -19.16
N VAL A 34 14.31 37.53 -18.64
CA VAL A 34 14.25 36.64 -17.47
C VAL A 34 14.98 35.33 -17.75
N ILE A 35 14.71 34.69 -18.89
CA ILE A 35 15.38 33.44 -19.31
C ILE A 35 16.90 33.67 -19.41
N GLN A 36 17.33 34.73 -20.10
CA GLN A 36 18.76 35.02 -20.26
C GLN A 36 19.46 35.21 -18.92
N ASN A 37 18.84 35.90 -17.97
CA ASN A 37 19.42 36.11 -16.64
C ASN A 37 19.52 34.79 -15.86
N ILE A 38 18.50 33.93 -15.91
CA ILE A 38 18.51 32.60 -15.28
C ILE A 38 19.63 31.73 -15.89
N GLU A 39 19.72 31.66 -17.22
CA GLU A 39 20.71 30.83 -17.92
C GLU A 39 22.15 31.32 -17.69
N SER A 40 22.34 32.64 -17.47
CA SER A 40 23.66 33.22 -17.13
C SER A 40 24.16 32.91 -15.72
N GLY A 41 23.32 32.34 -14.85
CA GLY A 41 23.67 31.98 -13.47
C GLY A 41 23.80 33.17 -12.51
N ASN A 42 23.38 34.38 -12.92
CA ASN A 42 23.53 35.62 -12.16
C ASN A 42 22.26 36.05 -11.40
N LEU A 43 21.29 35.15 -11.22
CA LEU A 43 19.96 35.57 -10.76
C LEU A 43 19.69 35.24 -9.29
N ASN A 44 19.43 36.27 -8.50
CA ASN A 44 18.74 36.18 -7.22
C ASN A 44 17.22 36.25 -7.47
N VAL A 45 16.49 35.21 -7.05
CA VAL A 45 15.02 35.14 -7.21
C VAL A 45 14.30 36.30 -6.53
N SER A 46 14.77 36.75 -5.36
CA SER A 46 14.14 37.88 -4.66
C SER A 46 14.25 39.17 -5.49
N ASP A 47 15.41 39.40 -6.10
CA ASP A 47 15.65 40.58 -6.93
C ASP A 47 14.88 40.50 -8.25
N LEU A 48 14.74 39.29 -8.81
CA LEU A 48 13.89 39.03 -9.97
C LEU A 48 12.42 39.38 -9.68
N VAL A 49 11.87 38.87 -8.57
CA VAL A 49 10.48 39.12 -8.20
C VAL A 49 10.26 40.61 -7.94
N ALA A 50 11.18 41.28 -7.22
CA ALA A 50 11.12 42.72 -7.01
C ALA A 50 11.14 43.51 -8.33
N THR A 51 12.00 43.11 -9.28
CA THR A 51 12.08 43.75 -10.61
C THR A 51 10.80 43.56 -11.42
N LEU A 52 10.16 42.39 -11.31
CA LEU A 52 8.88 42.12 -11.97
C LEU A 52 7.73 42.91 -11.33
N ASP A 53 7.73 43.05 -10.00
CA ASP A 53 6.76 43.85 -9.26
C ASP A 53 6.87 45.36 -9.59
N GLU A 54 8.09 45.85 -9.81
CA GLU A 54 8.37 47.26 -10.18
C GLU A 54 8.12 47.57 -11.67
N ASN A 55 8.01 46.56 -12.53
CA ASN A 55 7.82 46.75 -13.96
C ASN A 55 6.43 47.31 -14.26
N ALA A 56 6.37 48.51 -14.83
CA ALA A 56 5.14 49.22 -15.14
C ALA A 56 4.16 48.44 -16.04
N GLU A 57 4.65 47.57 -16.93
CA GLU A 57 3.79 46.72 -17.78
C GLU A 57 3.17 45.55 -17.00
N LEU A 58 3.74 45.20 -15.85
CA LEU A 58 3.35 44.04 -15.05
C LEU A 58 2.55 44.40 -13.79
N GLN A 59 2.46 45.67 -13.41
CA GLN A 59 1.73 46.13 -12.20
C GLN A 59 0.25 45.73 -12.16
N ARG A 60 -0.33 45.30 -13.29
CA ARG A 60 -1.70 44.77 -13.36
C ARG A 60 -1.84 43.32 -12.88
N TYR A 61 -0.74 42.59 -12.70
CA TYR A 61 -0.72 41.19 -12.28
C TYR A 61 -0.49 41.08 -10.77
N SER A 62 -1.11 40.10 -10.11
CA SER A 62 -0.81 39.81 -8.71
C SER A 62 0.56 39.14 -8.57
N LYS A 63 1.15 39.21 -7.37
CA LYS A 63 2.37 38.48 -7.03
C LYS A 63 2.27 36.98 -7.34
N PHE A 64 1.12 36.37 -7.02
CA PHE A 64 0.81 34.98 -7.38
C PHE A 64 0.88 34.72 -8.89
N ASN A 65 0.27 35.60 -9.70
CA ASN A 65 0.30 35.48 -11.17
C ASN A 65 1.73 35.56 -11.72
N LEU A 66 2.59 36.39 -11.13
CA LEU A 66 3.98 36.51 -11.54
C LEU A 66 4.79 35.26 -11.17
N LEU A 67 4.62 34.74 -9.95
CA LEU A 67 5.32 33.54 -9.47
C LEU A 67 4.92 32.27 -10.24
N THR A 68 3.63 32.09 -10.52
CA THR A 68 3.15 30.98 -11.36
C THR A 68 3.63 31.10 -12.80
N SER A 69 3.75 32.32 -13.34
CA SER A 69 4.35 32.57 -14.66
C SER A 69 5.83 32.19 -14.68
N LEU A 70 6.57 32.51 -13.61
CA LEU A 70 7.98 32.11 -13.45
C LEU A 70 8.15 30.59 -13.36
N LEU A 71 7.27 29.88 -12.64
CA LEU A 71 7.27 28.42 -12.60
C LEU A 71 7.07 27.81 -13.99
N ASN A 72 6.15 28.38 -14.78
CA ASN A 72 5.90 27.93 -16.16
C ASN A 72 7.07 28.16 -17.11
N LEU A 73 7.98 29.10 -16.82
CA LEU A 73 9.18 29.30 -17.64
C LEU A 73 10.19 28.17 -17.49
N SER A 74 10.08 27.35 -16.45
CA SER A 74 11.08 26.31 -16.18
C SER A 74 11.20 25.27 -17.28
N ASP A 75 10.15 25.04 -18.07
CA ASP A 75 10.18 24.14 -19.22
C ASP A 75 10.93 24.71 -20.43
N GLU A 76 11.20 26.02 -20.41
CA GLU A 76 11.91 26.72 -21.48
C GLU A 76 13.39 26.96 -21.15
N LEU A 77 13.83 26.60 -19.94
CA LEU A 77 15.22 26.75 -19.49
C LEU A 77 16.08 25.57 -19.96
N THR A 78 17.21 25.89 -20.59
CA THR A 78 18.17 24.86 -21.04
C THR A 78 19.27 24.57 -20.02
N SER A 79 19.57 25.52 -19.14
CA SER A 79 20.55 25.43 -18.06
C SER A 79 20.02 26.05 -16.76
N ASN A 80 20.60 25.67 -15.62
CA ASN A 80 20.24 26.17 -14.28
C ASN A 80 18.78 25.96 -13.83
N LYS A 81 17.98 25.16 -14.55
CA LYS A 81 16.57 24.86 -14.23
C LYS A 81 16.38 24.41 -12.78
N ASP A 82 17.12 23.41 -12.33
CA ASP A 82 16.94 22.84 -10.99
C ASP A 82 17.28 23.84 -9.88
N LEU A 83 18.33 24.64 -10.07
CA LEU A 83 18.72 25.68 -9.13
C LEU A 83 17.67 26.79 -9.06
N PHE A 84 17.20 27.26 -10.22
CA PHE A 84 16.14 28.26 -10.32
C PHE A 84 14.84 27.78 -9.67
N LEU A 85 14.38 26.57 -9.98
CA LEU A 85 13.18 25.98 -9.40
C LEU A 85 13.29 25.87 -7.87
N LYS A 86 14.44 25.41 -7.37
CA LYS A 86 14.71 25.33 -5.94
C LYS A 86 14.60 26.70 -5.26
N ASP A 87 15.30 27.72 -5.78
CA ASP A 87 15.33 29.04 -5.18
C ASP A 87 13.95 29.74 -5.28
N LEU A 88 13.25 29.56 -6.41
CA LEU A 88 11.89 30.07 -6.60
C LEU A 88 10.92 29.42 -5.62
N SER A 89 11.05 28.12 -5.40
CA SER A 89 10.21 27.42 -4.43
C SER A 89 10.48 27.82 -2.99
N ILE A 90 11.75 28.06 -2.60
CA ILE A 90 12.07 28.62 -1.28
C ILE A 90 11.36 29.96 -1.11
N TYR A 91 11.48 30.85 -2.11
CA TYR A 91 10.83 32.16 -2.06
C TYR A 91 9.31 32.05 -1.95
N ILE A 92 8.68 31.19 -2.74
CA ILE A 92 7.23 30.95 -2.70
C ILE A 92 6.81 30.43 -1.31
N ASN A 93 7.57 29.50 -0.76
CA ASN A 93 7.30 28.90 0.54
C ASN A 93 7.44 29.89 1.71
N ASP A 94 8.44 30.77 1.67
CA ASP A 94 8.63 31.84 2.66
C ASP A 94 7.43 32.82 2.68
N HIS A 95 6.71 32.91 1.57
CA HIS A 95 5.55 33.80 1.41
C HIS A 95 4.22 33.06 1.34
N ILE A 96 4.19 31.75 1.61
CA ILE A 96 3.00 30.92 1.34
C ILE A 96 1.77 31.34 2.16
N SER A 97 2.00 31.93 3.35
CA SER A 97 0.96 32.51 4.22
C SER A 97 0.25 33.73 3.65
N SER A 98 0.81 34.35 2.61
CA SER A 98 0.20 35.51 1.94
C SER A 98 -0.74 35.14 0.80
N PHE A 99 -0.78 33.86 0.41
CA PHE A 99 -1.61 33.36 -0.68
C PHE A 99 -2.98 32.90 -0.18
N SER A 100 -4.00 33.05 -1.03
CA SER A 100 -5.29 32.42 -0.80
C SER A 100 -5.16 30.91 -0.90
N ARG A 101 -6.19 30.22 -0.40
CA ARG A 101 -6.26 28.76 -0.49
C ARG A 101 -6.14 28.27 -1.94
N GLU A 102 -6.88 28.88 -2.85
CA GLU A 102 -6.92 28.53 -4.27
C GLU A 102 -5.55 28.76 -4.94
N GLU A 103 -4.84 29.80 -4.52
CA GLU A 103 -3.47 30.10 -4.97
C GLU A 103 -2.47 29.03 -4.48
N ILE A 104 -2.59 28.60 -3.22
CA ILE A 104 -1.78 27.51 -2.66
C ILE A 104 -2.04 26.20 -3.41
N GLU A 105 -3.30 25.83 -3.64
CA GLU A 105 -3.66 24.61 -4.39
C GLU A 105 -3.04 24.62 -5.80
N THR A 106 -3.03 25.78 -6.45
CA THR A 106 -2.43 25.95 -7.79
C THR A 106 -0.92 25.76 -7.78
N ILE A 107 -0.21 26.34 -6.79
CA ILE A 107 1.24 26.18 -6.64
C ILE A 107 1.60 24.70 -6.43
N LEU A 108 0.87 23.99 -5.56
CA LEU A 108 1.11 22.57 -5.30
C LEU A 108 0.85 21.72 -6.54
N TYR A 109 -0.20 22.02 -7.30
CA TYR A 109 -0.47 21.35 -8.58
C TYR A 109 0.66 21.58 -9.58
N GLN A 110 1.17 22.82 -9.70
CA GLN A 110 2.30 23.11 -10.58
C GLN A 110 3.56 22.32 -10.17
N TYR A 111 3.89 22.24 -8.88
CA TYR A 111 5.01 21.42 -8.42
C TYR A 111 4.85 19.93 -8.76
N SER A 112 3.65 19.39 -8.60
CA SER A 112 3.34 18.01 -9.01
C SER A 112 3.53 17.82 -10.54
N SER A 113 3.07 18.79 -11.35
CA SER A 113 3.19 18.72 -12.82
C SER A 113 4.61 18.84 -13.34
N LEU A 114 5.50 19.48 -12.59
CA LEU A 114 6.92 19.65 -12.92
C LEU A 114 7.77 18.40 -12.57
N ASP A 115 7.15 17.35 -12.01
CA ASP A 115 7.82 16.15 -11.50
C ASP A 115 8.96 16.47 -10.51
N GLN A 116 8.73 17.48 -9.65
CA GLN A 116 9.67 17.91 -8.62
C GLN A 116 9.16 17.52 -7.23
N PRO A 117 9.24 16.23 -6.85
CA PRO A 117 8.67 15.74 -5.60
C PRO A 117 9.26 16.48 -4.39
N HIS A 118 10.54 16.83 -4.41
CA HIS A 118 11.17 17.55 -3.30
C HIS A 118 10.57 18.95 -3.05
N LEU A 119 10.13 19.66 -4.10
CA LEU A 119 9.52 21.00 -3.98
C LEU A 119 8.08 20.90 -3.48
N LEU A 120 7.34 19.91 -3.99
CA LEU A 120 6.01 19.57 -3.50
C LEU A 120 6.06 19.23 -2.00
N ASN A 121 7.00 18.39 -1.60
CA ASN A 121 7.24 17.97 -0.22
C ASN A 121 7.56 19.16 0.69
N LEU A 122 8.43 20.07 0.24
CA LEU A 122 8.78 21.29 0.99
C LEU A 122 7.58 22.22 1.17
N ALA A 123 6.76 22.39 0.13
CA ALA A 123 5.56 23.21 0.20
C ALA A 123 4.51 22.61 1.14
N ILE A 124 4.29 21.30 1.08
CA ILE A 124 3.38 20.58 1.99
C ILE A 124 3.86 20.68 3.43
N ALA A 125 5.16 20.48 3.69
CA ALA A 125 5.73 20.59 5.03
C ALA A 125 5.54 22.00 5.63
N ASN A 126 5.75 23.04 4.82
CA ASN A 126 5.51 24.42 5.26
C ASN A 126 4.02 24.69 5.53
N LEU A 127 3.11 24.20 4.69
CA LEU A 127 1.66 24.32 4.94
C LEU A 127 1.24 23.61 6.23
N ASN A 128 1.73 22.39 6.47
CA ASN A 128 1.47 21.65 7.70
C ASN A 128 2.03 22.35 8.95
N SER A 129 3.09 23.16 8.82
CA SER A 129 3.60 23.96 9.93
C SER A 129 2.75 25.20 10.24
N MET A 130 1.99 25.70 9.26
CA MET A 130 1.16 26.88 9.37
C MET A 130 -0.30 26.56 9.73
N LEU A 131 -0.78 25.39 9.30
CA LEU A 131 -2.13 24.90 9.56
C LEU A 131 -2.13 24.00 10.80
N ALA A 132 -3.25 23.95 11.53
CA ALA A 132 -3.38 22.95 12.59
C ALA A 132 -3.25 21.55 11.95
N PRO A 133 -2.70 20.54 12.66
CA PRO A 133 -2.35 19.21 12.11
C PRO A 133 -3.48 18.47 11.37
N ASN A 134 -4.72 18.92 11.48
CA ASN A 134 -5.91 18.26 10.94
C ASN A 134 -6.63 19.06 9.83
N ASP A 135 -6.18 20.27 9.47
CA ASP A 135 -6.94 21.15 8.57
C ASP A 135 -6.62 20.96 7.08
N VAL A 136 -5.40 20.56 6.71
CA VAL A 136 -4.99 20.54 5.28
C VAL A 136 -5.84 19.57 4.44
N SER A 137 -6.25 18.44 5.02
CA SER A 137 -6.95 17.38 4.26
C SER A 137 -8.38 17.72 3.87
N LEU A 138 -9.09 18.60 4.59
CA LEU A 138 -10.51 18.91 4.32
C LEU A 138 -10.67 19.96 3.21
N TYR A 139 -9.64 20.77 2.99
CA TYR A 139 -9.68 21.97 2.16
C TYR A 139 -8.82 21.86 0.90
N VAL A 140 -8.58 20.67 0.38
CA VAL A 140 -7.87 20.51 -0.89
C VAL A 140 -8.70 19.69 -1.88
N SER A 141 -8.59 20.05 -3.15
CA SER A 141 -9.17 19.33 -4.28
C SER A 141 -8.69 17.88 -4.37
N TYR A 142 -9.48 17.01 -5.03
CA TYR A 142 -9.25 15.57 -5.01
C TYR A 142 -7.88 15.16 -5.60
N GLY A 143 -7.47 15.75 -6.72
CA GLY A 143 -6.15 15.47 -7.31
C GLY A 143 -5.01 15.79 -6.34
N LEU A 144 -5.11 16.91 -5.61
CA LEU A 144 -4.10 17.28 -4.62
C LEU A 144 -4.15 16.39 -3.37
N ARG A 145 -5.35 15.94 -2.93
CA ARG A 145 -5.49 14.91 -1.89
C ARG A 145 -4.77 13.62 -2.28
N LEU A 146 -4.77 13.23 -3.55
CA LEU A 146 -4.01 12.04 -3.99
C LEU A 146 -2.51 12.26 -3.91
N GLU A 147 -2.01 13.42 -4.35
CA GLU A 147 -0.59 13.74 -4.28
C GLU A 147 -0.09 13.87 -2.84
N LEU A 148 -0.88 14.49 -1.94
CA LEU A 148 -0.62 14.51 -0.50
C LEU A 148 -0.55 13.10 0.10
N PHE A 149 -1.46 12.21 -0.31
CA PHE A 149 -1.48 10.84 0.17
C PHE A 149 -0.21 10.08 -0.25
N ARG A 150 0.22 10.23 -1.51
CA ARG A 150 1.49 9.67 -1.99
C ARG A 150 2.69 10.23 -1.23
N PHE A 151 2.69 11.54 -1.01
CA PHE A 151 3.76 12.22 -0.27
C PHE A 151 3.91 11.64 1.14
N TYR A 152 2.81 11.54 1.89
CA TYR A 152 2.86 10.97 3.24
C TYR A 152 3.32 9.51 3.25
N ILE A 153 2.94 8.72 2.24
CA ILE A 153 3.46 7.35 2.10
C ILE A 153 4.97 7.35 1.86
N ALA A 154 5.47 8.21 0.97
CA ALA A 154 6.88 8.31 0.63
C ALA A 154 7.75 8.76 1.82
N GLU A 155 7.26 9.73 2.61
CA GLU A 155 7.92 10.19 3.84
C GLU A 155 7.74 9.25 5.04
N LYS A 156 7.04 8.13 4.85
CA LYS A 156 6.70 7.15 5.91
C LYS A 156 5.85 7.75 7.05
N ASP A 157 5.16 8.85 6.80
CA ASP A 157 4.20 9.46 7.72
C ASP A 157 2.83 8.78 7.62
N PHE A 158 2.75 7.60 8.23
CA PHE A 158 1.53 6.79 8.19
C PHE A 158 0.34 7.44 8.91
N GLN A 159 0.56 8.33 9.87
CA GLN A 159 -0.51 9.01 10.62
C GLN A 159 -1.21 10.04 9.73
N SER A 160 -0.43 10.89 9.05
CA SER A 160 -1.00 11.86 8.11
C SER A 160 -1.67 11.17 6.92
N ALA A 161 -1.06 10.09 6.40
CA ALA A 161 -1.66 9.27 5.36
C ALA A 161 -3.01 8.66 5.81
N TYR A 162 -3.09 8.16 7.05
CA TYR A 162 -4.32 7.65 7.63
C TYR A 162 -5.43 8.71 7.72
N HIS A 163 -5.12 9.89 8.27
CA HIS A 163 -6.10 10.96 8.42
C HIS A 163 -6.67 11.39 7.06
N LEU A 164 -5.80 11.50 6.05
CA LEU A 164 -6.20 11.84 4.71
C LEU A 164 -7.04 10.73 4.06
N LEU A 165 -6.66 9.47 4.21
CA LEU A 165 -7.44 8.33 3.73
C LEU A 165 -8.82 8.24 4.40
N ASN A 166 -8.89 8.47 5.72
CA ASN A 166 -10.16 8.46 6.45
C ASN A 166 -11.09 9.59 5.97
N SER A 167 -10.56 10.82 5.83
CA SER A 167 -11.33 11.94 5.28
C SER A 167 -11.79 11.66 3.85
N ASN A 168 -10.90 11.14 3.00
CA ASN A 168 -11.21 10.78 1.62
C ASN A 168 -12.36 9.75 1.55
N ALA A 169 -12.30 8.71 2.39
CA ALA A 169 -13.33 7.69 2.49
C ALA A 169 -14.69 8.24 2.98
N GLU A 170 -14.71 9.25 3.86
CA GLU A 170 -15.94 9.92 4.31
C GLU A 170 -16.61 10.73 3.20
N HIS A 171 -15.84 11.18 2.20
CA HIS A 171 -16.32 11.96 1.06
C HIS A 171 -16.49 11.14 -0.22
N ASN A 172 -16.38 9.80 -0.16
CA ASN A 172 -16.36 8.91 -1.33
C ASN A 172 -15.29 9.28 -2.37
N LEU A 173 -14.19 9.88 -1.93
CA LEU A 173 -13.01 10.16 -2.73
C LEU A 173 -12.04 9.01 -2.55
N ILE A 174 -11.80 8.22 -3.59
CA ILE A 174 -11.15 6.91 -3.40
C ILE A 174 -9.88 6.83 -4.22
N PRO A 175 -8.69 6.70 -3.56
CA PRO A 175 -7.41 6.64 -4.26
C PRO A 175 -7.33 5.55 -5.34
N PRO A 176 -6.28 5.51 -6.16
CA PRO A 176 -5.97 4.36 -7.00
C PRO A 176 -5.53 3.13 -6.18
N ALA A 177 -5.81 1.91 -6.67
CA ALA A 177 -5.45 0.66 -5.98
C ALA A 177 -3.95 0.56 -5.66
N SER A 178 -3.09 1.05 -6.55
CA SER A 178 -1.64 1.09 -6.33
C SER A 178 -1.24 1.93 -5.10
N TYR A 179 -1.96 3.02 -4.81
CA TYR A 179 -1.66 3.87 -3.65
C TYR A 179 -2.13 3.20 -2.37
N ILE A 180 -3.26 2.49 -2.42
CA ILE A 180 -3.74 1.69 -1.29
C ILE A 180 -2.79 0.53 -0.98
N ALA A 181 -2.25 -0.14 -2.00
CA ALA A 181 -1.25 -1.19 -1.80
C ALA A 181 0.02 -0.64 -1.13
N SER A 182 0.50 0.51 -1.61
CA SER A 182 1.65 1.21 -1.03
C SER A 182 1.41 1.63 0.43
N TYR A 183 0.20 2.12 0.74
CA TYR A 183 -0.19 2.47 2.10
C TYR A 183 -0.26 1.24 3.03
N LEU A 184 -0.85 0.13 2.57
CA LEU A 184 -0.87 -1.13 3.32
C LEU A 184 0.53 -1.65 3.60
N SER A 185 1.43 -1.56 2.62
CA SER A 185 2.84 -1.97 2.77
C SER A 185 3.59 -1.09 3.77
N LEU A 186 3.30 0.22 3.80
CA LEU A 186 3.81 1.13 4.84
C LEU A 186 3.29 0.72 6.23
N LEU A 187 1.99 0.44 6.38
CA LEU A 187 1.42 0.00 7.66
C LEU A 187 2.04 -1.33 8.14
N ASP A 188 2.22 -2.30 7.23
CA ASP A 188 2.88 -3.57 7.53
C ASP A 188 4.31 -3.33 8.04
N THR A 189 5.07 -2.48 7.35
CA THR A 189 6.44 -2.13 7.74
C THR A 189 6.48 -1.45 9.11
N VAL A 190 5.64 -0.45 9.33
CA VAL A 190 5.58 0.29 10.60
C VAL A 190 5.20 -0.64 11.74
N ALA A 191 4.12 -1.41 11.60
CA ALA A 191 3.65 -2.31 12.64
C ALA A 191 4.70 -3.39 12.98
N ASN A 192 5.40 -3.93 11.98
CA ASN A 192 6.48 -4.91 12.21
C ASN A 192 7.71 -4.30 12.89
N SER A 193 8.03 -3.03 12.61
CA SER A 193 9.17 -2.32 13.22
C SER A 193 9.01 -2.01 14.71
N LEU A 194 7.79 -2.08 15.24
CA LEU A 194 7.55 -1.78 16.66
C LEU A 194 8.16 -2.86 17.56
N GLU A 195 8.87 -2.45 18.60
CA GLU A 195 9.33 -3.35 19.66
C GLU A 195 8.18 -3.62 20.66
N SER A 196 7.16 -4.36 20.21
CA SER A 196 5.98 -4.69 21.02
C SER A 196 5.47 -6.11 20.78
N SER A 197 4.53 -6.56 21.61
CA SER A 197 3.87 -7.86 21.42
C SER A 197 3.09 -7.91 20.10
N GLN A 198 2.95 -9.10 19.50
CA GLN A 198 2.19 -9.27 18.26
C GLN A 198 0.76 -8.72 18.38
N LYS A 199 0.12 -8.92 19.53
CA LYS A 199 -1.22 -8.37 19.82
C LYS A 199 -1.26 -6.85 19.66
N ASN A 200 -0.25 -6.14 20.17
CA ASN A 200 -0.19 -4.68 20.06
C ASN A 200 0.12 -4.24 18.62
N LYS A 201 1.02 -4.95 17.93
CA LYS A 201 1.30 -4.69 16.50
C LYS A 201 0.04 -4.85 15.65
N THR A 202 -0.70 -5.94 15.83
CA THR A 202 -1.99 -6.19 15.18
C THR A 202 -3.02 -5.11 15.51
N MET A 203 -3.10 -4.68 16.78
CA MET A 203 -4.02 -3.60 17.16
C MET A 203 -3.72 -2.30 16.41
N ILE A 204 -2.45 -1.94 16.27
CA ILE A 204 -2.02 -0.75 15.53
C ILE A 204 -2.34 -0.91 14.04
N PHE A 205 -1.93 -2.03 13.42
CA PHE A 205 -2.24 -2.29 12.02
C PHE A 205 -3.76 -2.18 11.75
N ASN A 206 -4.59 -2.80 12.59
CA ASN A 206 -6.05 -2.78 12.45
C ASN A 206 -6.65 -1.38 12.63
N ALA A 207 -6.14 -0.58 13.58
CA ALA A 207 -6.63 0.78 13.80
C ALA A 207 -6.37 1.68 12.57
N TYR A 208 -5.18 1.58 11.98
CA TYR A 208 -4.77 2.44 10.86
C TYR A 208 -5.20 1.89 9.49
N SER A 209 -5.59 0.61 9.38
CA SER A 209 -6.18 0.05 8.16
C SER A 209 -7.71 0.16 8.11
N ALA A 210 -8.39 0.50 9.21
CA ALA A 210 -9.85 0.54 9.29
C ALA A 210 -10.56 1.32 8.15
N PRO A 211 -10.07 2.48 7.66
CA PRO A 211 -10.70 3.21 6.56
C PRO A 211 -10.74 2.44 5.23
N LEU A 212 -9.83 1.47 5.04
CA LEU A 212 -9.75 0.66 3.82
C LEU A 212 -11.00 -0.17 3.60
N SER A 213 -11.67 -0.61 4.67
CA SER A 213 -12.92 -1.36 4.55
C SER A 213 -14.00 -0.59 3.77
N ARG A 214 -14.05 0.74 3.91
CA ARG A 214 -14.96 1.62 3.16
C ARG A 214 -14.54 1.74 1.69
N VAL A 215 -13.25 1.92 1.45
CA VAL A 215 -12.65 1.99 0.10
C VAL A 215 -12.93 0.71 -0.70
N LEU A 216 -12.64 -0.46 -0.11
CA LEU A 216 -12.83 -1.76 -0.76
C LEU A 216 -14.31 -2.06 -1.02
N ARG A 217 -15.21 -1.65 -0.13
CA ARG A 217 -16.65 -1.82 -0.32
C ARG A 217 -17.21 -1.04 -1.50
N ALA A 218 -16.64 0.13 -1.79
CA ALA A 218 -17.15 1.02 -2.83
C ALA A 218 -16.76 0.59 -4.26
N HIS A 219 -15.63 -0.10 -4.44
CA HIS A 219 -15.14 -0.50 -5.76
C HIS A 219 -15.34 -1.98 -6.10
N GLY A 220 -15.45 -2.86 -5.09
CA GLY A 220 -15.59 -4.30 -5.34
C GLY A 220 -14.23 -5.00 -5.49
N GLY A 221 -14.23 -6.16 -6.16
CA GLY A 221 -13.08 -7.07 -6.21
C GLY A 221 -11.94 -6.68 -7.16
N ASP A 222 -12.19 -5.83 -8.15
CA ASP A 222 -11.21 -5.34 -9.13
C ASP A 222 -10.12 -4.44 -8.50
N TYR A 223 -10.44 -3.87 -7.34
CA TYR A 223 -9.57 -3.00 -6.57
C TYR A 223 -8.64 -3.77 -5.61
N ILE A 224 -8.97 -5.04 -5.33
CA ILE A 224 -8.19 -5.91 -4.47
C ILE A 224 -6.98 -6.42 -5.27
N THR A 225 -5.84 -6.64 -4.62
CA THR A 225 -4.67 -7.25 -5.28
C THR A 225 -4.12 -8.39 -4.42
N PRO A 226 -3.38 -9.36 -4.99
CA PRO A 226 -2.77 -10.44 -4.22
C PRO A 226 -1.85 -9.92 -3.11
N GLU A 227 -1.14 -8.82 -3.37
CA GLU A 227 -0.28 -8.16 -2.39
C GLU A 227 -1.09 -7.64 -1.18
N MET A 228 -2.20 -6.93 -1.44
CA MET A 228 -3.08 -6.46 -0.36
C MET A 228 -3.63 -7.62 0.48
N VAL A 229 -4.07 -8.70 -0.18
CA VAL A 229 -4.59 -9.91 0.49
C VAL A 229 -3.50 -10.53 1.37
N SER A 230 -2.28 -10.69 0.85
CA SER A 230 -1.15 -11.22 1.60
C SER A 230 -0.83 -10.38 2.84
N ILE A 231 -0.80 -9.05 2.71
CA ILE A 231 -0.55 -8.13 3.83
C ILE A 231 -1.64 -8.28 4.88
N VAL A 232 -2.91 -8.11 4.50
CA VAL A 232 -4.04 -8.12 5.44
C VAL A 232 -4.13 -9.45 6.20
N LEU A 233 -3.89 -10.57 5.52
CA LEU A 233 -3.97 -11.89 6.14
C LEU A 233 -2.94 -12.13 7.25
N ARG A 234 -1.73 -11.56 7.15
CA ARG A 234 -0.70 -11.67 8.22
C ARG A 234 -1.16 -11.11 9.55
N TRP A 235 -2.08 -10.15 9.51
CA TRP A 235 -2.58 -9.45 10.68
C TRP A 235 -3.84 -10.07 11.26
N MET A 236 -4.41 -11.08 10.60
CA MET A 236 -5.62 -11.78 11.04
C MET A 236 -5.28 -13.03 11.88
N ASN A 237 -6.15 -13.35 12.83
CA ASN A 237 -6.14 -14.65 13.49
C ASN A 237 -6.84 -15.72 12.65
N SER A 238 -6.61 -17.00 12.98
CA SER A 238 -7.17 -18.14 12.26
C SER A 238 -8.70 -18.14 12.14
N LYS A 239 -9.43 -17.50 13.07
CA LYS A 239 -10.90 -17.35 12.99
C LYS A 239 -11.30 -16.24 12.00
N GLU A 240 -10.58 -15.13 11.98
CA GLU A 240 -10.83 -13.98 11.11
C GLU A 240 -10.57 -14.31 9.63
N ILE A 241 -9.60 -15.16 9.34
CA ILE A 241 -9.25 -15.56 7.96
C ILE A 241 -10.47 -16.12 7.22
N VAL A 242 -11.28 -16.97 7.86
CA VAL A 242 -12.49 -17.55 7.23
C VAL A 242 -13.51 -16.45 6.88
N TRP A 243 -13.69 -15.47 7.77
CA TRP A 243 -14.57 -14.33 7.52
C TRP A 243 -14.06 -13.46 6.37
N PHE A 244 -12.75 -13.24 6.32
CA PHE A 244 -12.12 -12.45 5.26
C PHE A 244 -12.22 -13.14 3.90
N ILE A 245 -12.03 -14.46 3.82
CA ILE A 245 -12.25 -15.22 2.58
C ILE A 245 -13.69 -15.05 2.09
N ASN A 246 -14.67 -15.19 2.99
CA ASN A 246 -16.07 -15.01 2.62
C ASN A 246 -16.34 -13.58 2.12
N TYR A 247 -15.71 -12.58 2.74
CA TYR A 247 -15.77 -11.20 2.26
C TYR A 247 -15.16 -11.05 0.84
N LEU A 248 -13.97 -11.61 0.60
CA LEU A 248 -13.33 -11.59 -0.71
C LEU A 248 -14.22 -12.24 -1.78
N LYS A 249 -14.84 -13.39 -1.47
CA LYS A 249 -15.80 -14.05 -2.36
C LYS A 249 -17.02 -13.19 -2.66
N LEU A 250 -17.58 -12.50 -1.65
CA LEU A 250 -18.68 -11.55 -1.85
C LEU A 250 -18.29 -10.36 -2.74
N CYS A 251 -17.04 -9.93 -2.66
CA CYS A 251 -16.48 -8.92 -3.56
C CYS A 251 -16.16 -9.45 -4.97
N GLN A 252 -16.39 -10.74 -5.25
CA GLN A 252 -15.98 -11.41 -6.49
C GLN A 252 -14.47 -11.34 -6.76
N ALA A 253 -13.67 -11.22 -5.70
CA ALA A 253 -12.21 -11.20 -5.75
C ALA A 253 -11.66 -12.36 -6.58
N GLU A 254 -12.18 -13.57 -6.37
CA GLU A 254 -11.75 -14.81 -7.04
C GLU A 254 -11.78 -14.74 -8.58
N ASN A 255 -12.61 -13.88 -9.17
CA ASN A 255 -12.65 -13.68 -10.63
C ASN A 255 -11.49 -12.86 -11.19
N PHE A 256 -10.70 -12.22 -10.31
CA PHE A 256 -9.59 -11.33 -10.67
C PHE A 256 -8.23 -11.88 -10.21
N PHE A 257 -8.19 -13.00 -9.47
CA PHE A 257 -6.96 -13.58 -8.92
C PHE A 257 -6.79 -15.05 -9.35
N THR A 258 -5.89 -15.29 -10.30
CA THR A 258 -5.38 -16.63 -10.58
C THR A 258 -4.54 -17.10 -9.39
N GLY A 259 -4.75 -18.33 -8.93
CA GLY A 259 -4.08 -18.90 -7.75
C GLY A 259 -4.65 -18.42 -6.41
N PHE A 260 -5.90 -17.94 -6.35
CA PHE A 260 -6.52 -17.47 -5.11
C PHE A 260 -6.49 -18.54 -4.02
N ASN A 261 -6.94 -19.76 -4.35
CA ASN A 261 -6.99 -20.87 -3.40
C ASN A 261 -5.59 -21.24 -2.91
N SER A 262 -4.61 -21.31 -3.82
CA SER A 262 -3.20 -21.57 -3.48
C SER A 262 -2.66 -20.57 -2.47
N LEU A 263 -2.81 -19.27 -2.76
CA LEU A 263 -2.38 -18.18 -1.87
C LEU A 263 -3.02 -18.28 -0.49
N MET A 264 -4.34 -18.50 -0.43
CA MET A 264 -5.07 -18.62 0.84
C MET A 264 -4.60 -19.81 1.67
N ILE A 265 -4.30 -20.95 1.02
CA ILE A 265 -3.82 -22.15 1.69
C ILE A 265 -2.40 -21.94 2.22
N ASP A 266 -1.49 -21.42 1.42
CA ASP A 266 -0.11 -21.19 1.83
C ASP A 266 -0.03 -20.28 3.06
N LEU A 267 -0.77 -19.17 3.05
CA LEU A 267 -0.81 -18.23 4.17
C LEU A 267 -1.42 -18.86 5.44
N TYR A 268 -2.48 -19.66 5.28
CA TYR A 268 -3.08 -20.36 6.42
C TYR A 268 -2.15 -21.45 7.00
N CYS A 269 -1.40 -22.14 6.14
CA CYS A 269 -0.41 -23.14 6.56
C CYS A 269 0.69 -22.50 7.41
N VAL A 270 1.30 -21.40 6.93
CA VAL A 270 2.32 -20.65 7.70
C VAL A 270 1.79 -20.29 9.08
N ARG A 271 0.56 -19.78 9.15
CA ARG A 271 -0.04 -19.34 10.41
C ARG A 271 -0.30 -20.50 11.38
N LEU A 272 -0.87 -21.61 10.91
CA LEU A 272 -1.10 -22.77 11.76
C LEU A 272 0.20 -23.37 12.28
N VAL A 273 1.28 -23.29 11.50
CA VAL A 273 2.60 -23.74 11.92
C VAL A 273 3.16 -22.83 13.03
N GLU A 274 3.04 -21.51 12.91
CA GLU A 274 3.42 -20.58 13.98
C GLU A 274 2.62 -20.82 15.27
N GLU A 275 1.30 -21.00 15.16
CA GLU A 275 0.43 -21.32 16.30
C GLU A 275 0.85 -22.66 16.95
N TYR A 276 1.24 -23.64 16.14
CA TYR A 276 1.74 -24.94 16.60
C TYR A 276 3.05 -24.81 17.37
N ASP A 277 4.01 -24.05 16.86
CA ASP A 277 5.30 -23.87 17.51
C ASP A 277 5.15 -23.14 18.85
N LEU A 278 4.33 -22.09 18.92
CA LEU A 278 4.03 -21.38 20.17
C LEU A 278 3.24 -22.23 21.16
N GLY A 279 2.29 -23.03 20.67
CA GLY A 279 1.49 -23.94 21.50
C GLY A 279 2.34 -25.06 22.11
N ALA A 280 3.31 -25.59 21.37
CA ALA A 280 4.24 -26.62 21.84
C ALA A 280 5.12 -26.14 23.01
N GLU A 281 5.39 -24.84 23.12
CA GLU A 281 6.13 -24.24 24.24
C GLU A 281 5.28 -24.14 25.53
N SER A 282 3.96 -24.27 25.44
CA SER A 282 3.01 -23.94 26.53
C SER A 282 2.60 -25.11 27.46
N ASN A 283 3.39 -26.20 27.51
CA ASN A 283 3.12 -27.43 28.30
C ASN A 283 1.85 -28.23 27.90
N ALA A 284 1.17 -27.89 26.80
CA ALA A 284 0.16 -28.76 26.20
C ALA A 284 0.81 -29.98 25.54
N SER A 285 0.13 -31.14 25.49
CA SER A 285 0.68 -32.30 24.79
C SER A 285 0.83 -31.97 23.30
N PRO A 286 2.06 -32.03 22.71
CA PRO A 286 2.30 -31.70 21.30
C PRO A 286 1.41 -32.49 20.33
N SER A 287 0.95 -33.66 20.78
CA SER A 287 0.07 -34.54 20.03
C SER A 287 -1.39 -34.06 19.92
N GLU A 288 -1.94 -33.47 20.99
CA GLU A 288 -3.31 -32.95 20.97
C GLU A 288 -3.38 -31.71 20.10
N PHE A 289 -2.35 -30.85 20.21
CA PHE A 289 -2.23 -29.67 19.38
C PHE A 289 -2.00 -30.03 17.90
N GLY A 290 -1.21 -31.07 17.60
CA GLY A 290 -1.02 -31.59 16.25
C GLY A 290 -2.31 -32.10 15.62
N PHE A 291 -3.12 -32.85 16.37
CA PHE A 291 -4.44 -33.30 15.92
C PHE A 291 -5.37 -32.12 15.61
N GLU A 292 -5.44 -31.14 16.51
CA GLU A 292 -6.28 -29.95 16.33
C GLU A 292 -5.84 -29.14 15.10
N SER A 293 -4.54 -28.88 14.93
CA SER A 293 -3.99 -28.15 13.78
C SER A 293 -4.23 -28.87 12.46
N ALA A 294 -4.07 -30.19 12.40
CA ALA A 294 -4.39 -30.98 11.21
C ALA A 294 -5.90 -30.92 10.87
N GLY A 295 -6.77 -30.97 11.89
CA GLY A 295 -8.21 -30.80 11.72
C GLY A 295 -8.59 -29.41 11.18
N LYS A 296 -7.98 -28.35 11.72
CA LYS A 296 -8.16 -26.97 11.25
C LYS A 296 -7.75 -26.81 9.79
N LEU A 297 -6.58 -27.32 9.39
CA LEU A 297 -6.11 -27.28 8.01
C LEU A 297 -7.06 -28.02 7.06
N THR A 298 -7.51 -29.22 7.44
CA THR A 298 -8.46 -30.00 6.63
C THR A 298 -9.78 -29.24 6.45
N SER A 299 -10.32 -28.68 7.53
CA SER A 299 -11.55 -27.90 7.49
C SER A 299 -11.43 -26.66 6.61
N PHE A 300 -10.30 -25.97 6.68
CA PHE A 300 -10.02 -24.79 5.88
C PHE A 300 -9.95 -25.09 4.38
N ILE A 301 -9.21 -26.12 3.98
CA ILE A 301 -9.11 -26.51 2.57
C ILE A 301 -10.49 -26.91 2.03
N ASN A 302 -11.28 -27.65 2.81
CA ASN A 302 -12.65 -28.01 2.43
C ASN A 302 -13.56 -26.78 2.30
N HIS A 303 -13.39 -25.74 3.13
CA HIS A 303 -14.13 -24.48 3.02
C HIS A 303 -13.84 -23.78 1.69
N LEU A 304 -12.57 -23.76 1.26
CA LEU A 304 -12.18 -23.21 -0.03
C LEU A 304 -12.75 -24.04 -1.20
N ALA A 305 -12.80 -25.37 -1.08
CA ALA A 305 -13.25 -26.32 -2.10
C ALA A 305 -14.73 -26.27 -2.51
N THR A 306 -15.53 -25.40 -1.88
CA THR A 306 -16.98 -25.30 -2.14
C THR A 306 -17.38 -24.34 -3.27
N SER A 307 -16.45 -23.51 -3.78
CA SER A 307 -16.63 -22.70 -5.00
C SER A 307 -15.97 -23.38 -6.21
N GLU A 308 -16.26 -22.93 -7.45
CA GLU A 308 -15.62 -23.47 -8.67
C GLU A 308 -14.10 -23.53 -8.49
N PHE A 309 -13.60 -24.73 -8.22
CA PHE A 309 -12.29 -24.86 -7.59
C PHE A 309 -11.21 -24.74 -8.65
N GLU A 310 -10.51 -23.61 -8.67
CA GLU A 310 -9.24 -23.52 -9.38
C GLU A 310 -8.29 -24.62 -8.84
N PRO A 311 -7.59 -25.34 -9.73
CA PRO A 311 -6.62 -26.35 -9.32
C PRO A 311 -5.57 -25.75 -8.37
N ILE A 312 -5.27 -26.47 -7.27
CA ILE A 312 -4.15 -26.14 -6.38
C ILE A 312 -2.86 -26.57 -7.08
N ASP A 313 -1.88 -25.68 -7.17
CA ASP A 313 -0.56 -25.99 -7.73
C ASP A 313 0.29 -26.92 -6.84
N ASP A 314 1.25 -27.60 -7.46
CA ASP A 314 2.14 -28.55 -6.77
C ASP A 314 2.96 -27.89 -5.65
N SER A 315 3.35 -26.61 -5.78
CA SER A 315 4.03 -25.88 -4.71
C SER A 315 3.19 -25.79 -3.44
N THR A 316 1.92 -25.42 -3.58
CA THR A 316 0.97 -25.34 -2.48
C THR A 316 0.69 -26.73 -1.92
N ILE A 317 0.57 -27.76 -2.77
CA ILE A 317 0.42 -29.15 -2.31
C ILE A 317 1.62 -29.55 -1.44
N LYS A 318 2.85 -29.17 -1.80
CA LYS A 318 4.03 -29.39 -0.95
C LYS A 318 3.95 -28.64 0.38
N THR A 319 3.45 -27.40 0.39
CA THR A 319 3.19 -26.65 1.64
C THR A 319 2.19 -27.37 2.55
N ILE A 320 1.11 -27.89 1.98
CA ILE A 320 0.09 -28.69 2.70
C ILE A 320 0.72 -29.95 3.29
N ILE A 321 1.51 -30.68 2.50
CA ILE A 321 2.21 -31.89 2.95
C ILE A 321 3.16 -31.58 4.10
N ASN A 322 4.00 -30.54 3.97
CA ASN A 322 4.91 -30.10 5.01
C ASN A 322 4.18 -29.79 6.33
N SER A 323 3.04 -29.10 6.24
CA SER A 323 2.23 -28.75 7.40
C SER A 323 1.67 -30.02 8.08
N TYR A 324 1.11 -30.96 7.33
CA TYR A 324 0.64 -32.23 7.90
C TYR A 324 1.76 -33.11 8.47
N CYS A 325 2.95 -33.10 7.84
CA CYS A 325 4.13 -33.75 8.39
C CYS A 325 4.47 -33.16 9.76
N LYS A 326 4.51 -31.83 9.87
CA LYS A 326 4.80 -31.12 11.13
C LYS A 326 3.75 -31.38 12.20
N PHE A 327 2.48 -31.44 11.82
CA PHE A 327 1.39 -31.76 12.75
C PHE A 327 1.30 -33.25 13.11
N GLY A 328 2.09 -34.13 12.47
CA GLY A 328 2.10 -35.57 12.73
C GLY A 328 0.97 -36.38 12.06
N SER A 329 0.25 -35.80 11.10
CA SER A 329 -0.89 -36.44 10.42
C SER A 329 -0.46 -37.27 9.22
N SER A 330 0.11 -38.45 9.48
CA SER A 330 0.68 -39.36 8.47
C SER A 330 -0.30 -39.81 7.37
N VAL A 331 -1.59 -39.92 7.68
CA VAL A 331 -2.62 -40.31 6.69
C VAL A 331 -2.94 -39.15 5.75
N ALA A 332 -3.01 -37.92 6.26
CA ALA A 332 -3.23 -36.73 5.44
C ALA A 332 -2.06 -36.50 4.48
N VAL A 333 -0.82 -36.69 4.95
CA VAL A 333 0.38 -36.65 4.11
C VAL A 333 0.24 -37.59 2.92
N ARG A 334 -0.12 -38.86 3.16
CA ARG A 334 -0.28 -39.86 2.10
C ARG A 334 -1.38 -39.48 1.10
N LEU A 335 -2.48 -38.90 1.57
CA LEU A 335 -3.57 -38.44 0.71
C LEU A 335 -3.12 -37.31 -0.23
N TRP A 336 -2.36 -36.35 0.28
CA TRP A 336 -1.89 -35.20 -0.51
C TRP A 336 -0.74 -35.54 -1.45
N LEU A 337 0.13 -36.49 -1.08
CA LEU A 337 1.14 -37.03 -1.99
C LEU A 337 0.53 -37.61 -3.27
N GLY A 338 -0.63 -38.26 -3.16
CA GLY A 338 -1.35 -38.79 -4.32
C GLY A 338 -2.00 -37.72 -5.22
N LYS A 339 -1.94 -36.44 -4.84
CA LYS A 339 -2.49 -35.32 -5.61
C LYS A 339 -1.44 -34.51 -6.38
N LEU A 340 -0.16 -34.74 -6.13
CA LEU A 340 0.93 -34.10 -6.88
C LEU A 340 0.89 -34.54 -8.34
N SER A 341 1.11 -33.59 -9.24
CA SER A 341 1.26 -33.86 -10.67
C SER A 341 2.71 -34.20 -11.04
N GLU A 342 3.67 -33.64 -10.30
CA GLU A 342 5.10 -33.86 -10.46
C GLU A 342 5.63 -34.91 -9.48
N LYS A 343 6.76 -35.53 -9.86
CA LYS A 343 7.50 -36.39 -8.94
C LYS A 343 8.21 -35.54 -7.89
N LEU A 344 8.30 -36.06 -6.67
CA LEU A 344 9.06 -35.43 -5.60
C LEU A 344 10.55 -35.39 -5.93
N SER A 345 11.20 -34.31 -5.49
CA SER A 345 12.66 -34.27 -5.46
C SER A 345 13.21 -35.13 -4.32
N ALA A 346 14.48 -35.53 -4.42
CA ALA A 346 15.16 -36.26 -3.34
C ALA A 346 15.20 -35.44 -2.03
N GLU A 347 15.27 -34.11 -2.15
CA GLU A 347 15.21 -33.18 -1.02
C GLU A 347 13.83 -33.20 -0.36
N ASP A 348 12.74 -33.06 -1.14
CA ASP A 348 11.36 -33.15 -0.63
C ASP A 348 11.13 -34.46 0.14
N ILE A 349 11.59 -35.58 -0.44
CA ILE A 349 11.50 -36.91 0.19
C ILE A 349 12.23 -36.93 1.54
N SER A 350 13.45 -36.38 1.61
CA SER A 350 14.22 -36.32 2.85
C SER A 350 13.50 -35.47 3.90
N THR A 351 13.07 -34.26 3.53
CA THR A 351 12.39 -33.30 4.41
C THR A 351 11.11 -33.86 5.00
N PHE A 352 10.23 -34.44 4.17
CA PHE A 352 8.97 -35.03 4.64
C PHE A 352 9.22 -36.23 5.56
N THR A 353 10.19 -37.05 5.21
CA THR A 353 10.56 -38.24 6.00
C THR A 353 11.12 -37.86 7.37
N GLU A 354 12.02 -36.89 7.43
CA GLU A 354 12.63 -36.40 8.68
C GLU A 354 11.61 -35.74 9.59
N SER A 355 10.71 -34.92 9.03
CA SER A 355 9.63 -34.29 9.77
C SER A 355 8.71 -35.33 10.41
N LEU A 356 8.27 -36.36 9.66
CA LEU A 356 7.46 -37.44 10.22
C LEU A 356 8.20 -38.28 11.27
N LYS A 357 9.50 -38.55 11.09
CA LYS A 357 10.32 -39.27 12.07
C LYS A 357 10.41 -38.48 13.39
N SER A 358 10.48 -37.15 13.33
CA SER A 358 10.52 -36.32 14.54
C SER A 358 9.24 -36.43 15.39
N CYS A 359 8.08 -36.64 14.77
CA CYS A 359 6.81 -36.87 15.47
C CYS A 359 6.70 -38.27 16.10
N GLN A 360 7.55 -39.22 15.69
CA GLN A 360 7.50 -40.63 16.13
C GLN A 360 7.82 -40.81 17.61
N SER A 361 8.56 -39.87 18.21
CA SER A 361 8.90 -39.84 19.64
C SER A 361 7.79 -39.23 20.51
N GLN A 362 6.75 -38.64 19.91
CA GLN A 362 5.71 -37.84 20.59
C GLN A 362 4.29 -38.38 20.37
N SER A 363 4.13 -39.53 19.71
CA SER A 363 2.82 -40.09 19.34
C SER A 363 2.04 -40.59 20.58
N PRO A 364 0.82 -40.08 20.83
CA PRO A 364 -0.06 -40.60 21.86
C PRO A 364 -0.68 -41.89 21.35
N GLY A 365 -0.87 -42.86 22.24
CA GLY A 365 -1.60 -44.08 21.89
C GLY A 365 -2.98 -43.77 21.28
N ASN A 366 -3.33 -44.54 20.25
CA ASN A 366 -4.69 -44.79 19.72
C ASN A 366 -5.50 -43.64 19.06
N PHE A 367 -4.89 -42.56 18.56
CA PHE A 367 -5.62 -41.63 17.67
C PHE A 367 -5.58 -42.09 16.19
N PRO A 368 -6.72 -42.18 15.47
CA PRO A 368 -6.76 -42.55 14.05
C PRO A 368 -5.95 -41.57 13.20
N GLY A 369 -4.99 -42.07 12.41
CA GLY A 369 -4.08 -41.24 11.59
C GLY A 369 -2.79 -40.78 12.26
N PHE A 370 -2.69 -40.97 13.59
CA PHE A 370 -1.54 -40.59 14.43
C PHE A 370 -0.82 -41.80 15.06
N GLY A 371 -1.32 -43.01 14.77
CA GLY A 371 -0.75 -44.25 15.30
C GLY A 371 0.61 -44.61 14.68
N LYS A 372 1.48 -45.22 15.49
CA LYS A 372 2.86 -45.62 15.12
C LYS A 372 2.93 -46.44 13.82
N GLN A 373 1.99 -47.34 13.58
CA GLN A 373 1.92 -48.14 12.35
C GLN A 373 1.61 -47.30 11.09
N ALA A 374 0.68 -46.34 11.19
CA ALA A 374 0.33 -45.46 10.08
C ALA A 374 1.52 -44.58 9.71
N LEU A 375 2.21 -44.03 10.72
CA LEU A 375 3.42 -43.24 10.54
C LEU A 375 4.54 -44.03 9.85
N GLN A 376 4.82 -45.26 10.33
CA GLN A 376 5.83 -46.14 9.70
C GLN A 376 5.48 -46.50 8.26
N SER A 377 4.20 -46.79 8.00
CA SER A 377 3.70 -47.10 6.65
C SER A 377 3.85 -45.89 5.71
N THR A 378 3.50 -44.69 6.16
CA THR A 378 3.67 -43.46 5.37
C THR A 378 5.13 -43.13 5.11
N ILE A 379 6.02 -43.29 6.10
CA ILE A 379 7.48 -43.10 5.91
C ILE A 379 8.01 -44.07 4.86
N ALA A 380 7.68 -45.36 4.96
CA ALA A 380 8.11 -46.36 3.99
C ALA A 380 7.55 -46.07 2.58
N TYR A 381 6.32 -45.56 2.49
CA TYR A 381 5.73 -45.12 1.24
C TYR A 381 6.51 -43.96 0.61
N ILE A 382 6.84 -42.92 1.39
CA ILE A 382 7.62 -41.76 0.91
C ILE A 382 9.02 -42.18 0.47
N GLU A 383 9.71 -43.00 1.27
CA GLU A 383 11.04 -43.50 0.93
C GLU A 383 11.04 -44.37 -0.35
N GLY A 384 9.92 -45.04 -0.65
CA GLY A 384 9.70 -45.79 -1.88
C GLY A 384 9.36 -44.94 -3.11
N LEU A 385 9.21 -43.61 -2.97
CA LEU A 385 9.03 -42.68 -4.09
C LEU A 385 10.37 -42.16 -4.67
N LYS A 386 11.51 -42.55 -4.08
CA LYS A 386 12.85 -42.35 -4.64
C LYS A 386 13.00 -43.12 -5.96
#